data_AF-A0A125YXN0-F1
#
_entry.id   AF-A0A125YXN0-F1
#
_cell.length_a   1.000
_cell.length_b   1.000
_cell.length_c   1.000
_cell.angle_alpha   90.00
_cell.angle_beta   90.00
_cell.angle_gamma   90.00
#
_symmetry.space_group_name_H-M   'P 1'
#
loop_
_entity.id
_entity.type
_entity.pdbx_description
1 polymer ?
#
loop_
_entity_poly.entity_id
_entity_poly.type
_entity_poly.pdbx_seq_one_letter_code
_entity_poly.pdbx_strand_id
1 'polypeptide(L)'
;MLIDTIEQKITIKCEEKARIISFSGIKNILSTPTQLKRVETKADLSSETSVVGVHLLKSESCIPIKLASADEKTNFIAAMKTFGVPPPRSEQRKSSRPRV
;
A
#
# COMPACT_ATOMS: atom_id res chain seq x y z
N MET A 1 -13.03 -1.95 -0.68
CA MET A 1 -11.97 -1.59 0.28
C MET A 1 -12.53 -0.57 1.24
N LEU A 2 -12.18 -0.62 2.53
CA LEU A 2 -12.59 0.38 3.52
C LEU A 2 -11.35 1.01 4.13
N ILE A 3 -11.34 2.34 4.25
CA ILE A 3 -10.27 3.10 4.90
C ILE A 3 -10.87 3.73 6.14
N ASP A 4 -10.36 3.34 7.30
CA ASP A 4 -10.73 3.93 8.58
C ASP A 4 -9.61 4.88 9.01
N THR A 5 -9.91 6.18 8.99
CA THR A 5 -8.96 7.24 9.30
C THR A 5 -8.83 7.49 10.81
N ILE A 6 -9.82 7.08 11.59
CA ILE A 6 -9.82 7.19 13.06
C ILE A 6 -8.93 6.08 13.64
N GLU A 7 -9.16 4.84 13.20
CA GLU A 7 -8.38 3.67 13.60
C GLU A 7 -7.10 3.47 12.77
N GLN A 8 -6.86 4.34 11.78
CA GLN A 8 -5.69 4.33 10.91
C GLN A 8 -5.41 2.96 10.29
N LYS A 9 -6.42 2.38 9.63
CA LYS A 9 -6.34 1.05 9.02
C LYS A 9 -7.08 0.97 7.69
N ILE A 10 -6.59 0.08 6.82
CA ILE A 10 -7.26 -0.34 5.60
C ILE A 10 -7.80 -1.74 5.82
N THR A 11 -9.07 -1.96 5.49
CA THR A 11 -9.67 -3.29 5.40
C THR A 11 -9.92 -3.66 3.95
N ILE A 12 -9.24 -4.71 3.49
CA ILE A 12 -9.43 -5.31 2.17
C ILE A 12 -10.30 -6.55 2.36
N LYS A 13 -11.54 -6.48 1.88
CA LYS A 13 -12.44 -7.64 1.83
C LYS A 13 -12.41 -8.20 0.42
N CYS A 14 -12.17 -9.49 0.29
CA CYS A 14 -12.25 -10.23 -0.96
C CYS A 14 -12.95 -11.56 -0.64
N GLU A 15 -14.10 -11.79 -1.28
CA GLU A 15 -14.95 -12.95 -1.00
C GLU A 15 -15.27 -13.06 0.50
N GLU A 16 -15.02 -14.23 1.11
CA GLU A 16 -15.26 -14.50 2.53
C GLU A 16 -14.08 -14.09 3.44
N LYS A 17 -13.00 -13.54 2.87
CA LYS A 17 -11.79 -13.17 3.62
C LYS A 17 -11.66 -11.67 3.75
N ALA A 18 -11.34 -11.24 4.98
CA ALA A 18 -10.97 -9.86 5.27
C ALA A 18 -9.52 -9.81 5.73
N ARG A 19 -8.75 -8.86 5.18
CA ARG A 19 -7.41 -8.52 5.64
C ARG A 19 -7.40 -7.10 6.13
N ILE A 20 -6.98 -6.92 7.38
CA ILE A 20 -6.81 -5.61 8.02
C ILE A 20 -5.32 -5.25 7.98
N ILE A 21 -5.01 -4.03 7.57
CA ILE A 21 -3.66 -3.49 7.44
C ILE A 21 -3.64 -2.15 8.16
N SER A 22 -2.89 -2.04 9.25
CA SER A 22 -2.66 -0.74 9.90
C SER A 22 -1.80 0.16 9.01
N PHE A 23 -1.97 1.47 9.10
CA PHE A 23 -1.14 2.45 8.38
C PHE A 23 0.35 2.30 8.72
N SER A 24 0.67 2.04 9.99
CA SER A 24 2.02 1.70 10.45
C SER A 24 2.60 0.43 9.82
N GLY A 25 1.75 -0.47 9.33
CA GLY A 25 2.14 -1.69 8.64
C GLY A 25 2.47 -1.48 7.15
N ILE A 26 2.27 -0.27 6.62
CA ILE A 26 2.53 0.08 5.22
C ILE A 26 3.89 0.76 5.11
N LYS A 27 4.83 0.08 4.45
CA LYS A 27 6.19 0.58 4.21
C LYS A 27 6.22 1.66 3.14
N ASN A 28 5.47 1.45 2.05
CA ASN A 28 5.43 2.35 0.90
C ASN A 28 4.16 2.18 0.08
N ILE A 29 3.80 3.19 -0.70
CA ILE A 29 2.76 3.11 -1.73
C ILE A 29 3.43 3.19 -3.10
N LEU A 30 3.34 2.10 -3.86
CA LEU A 30 3.84 2.01 -5.22
C LEU A 30 2.80 2.60 -6.17
N SER A 31 3.19 3.57 -6.99
CA SER A 31 2.26 4.30 -7.86
C SER A 31 2.79 4.55 -9.27
N THR A 32 4.11 4.50 -9.47
CA THR A 32 4.71 4.67 -10.79
C THR A 32 4.83 3.33 -11.52
N PRO A 33 4.80 3.32 -12.87
CA PRO A 33 4.99 2.10 -13.65
C PRO A 33 6.28 1.36 -13.29
N THR A 34 7.39 2.10 -13.08
CA THR A 34 8.69 1.52 -12.71
C THR A 34 8.66 0.85 -11.33
N GLN A 35 7.88 1.35 -10.39
CA GLN A 35 7.70 0.71 -9.08
C GLN A 35 6.83 -0.56 -9.21
N LEU A 36 5.74 -0.47 -9.97
CA LEU A 36 4.79 -1.58 -10.15
C LEU A 36 5.39 -2.75 -10.93
N LYS A 37 6.30 -2.49 -11.89
CA LYS A 37 7.06 -3.53 -12.62
C LYS A 37 7.90 -4.44 -11.73
N ARG A 38 8.22 -4.02 -10.50
CA ARG A 38 9.01 -4.83 -9.55
C ARG A 38 8.16 -5.83 -8.79
N VAL A 39 6.83 -5.75 -8.90
CA VAL A 39 5.92 -6.69 -8.25
C VAL A 39 5.88 -7.96 -9.08
N GLU A 40 6.29 -9.08 -8.49
CA GLU A 40 6.20 -10.40 -9.12
C GLU A 40 4.74 -10.84 -9.19
N THR A 41 4.13 -10.72 -10.37
CA THR A 41 2.74 -11.11 -10.61
C THR A 41 2.52 -11.44 -12.09
N LYS A 42 1.46 -12.21 -12.38
CA LYS A 42 1.01 -12.49 -13.75
C LYS A 42 0.21 -11.34 -14.36
N ALA A 43 -0.33 -10.44 -13.54
CA ALA A 43 -1.10 -9.29 -14.01
C ALA A 43 -0.17 -8.17 -14.49
N ASP A 44 -0.47 -7.53 -15.62
CA ASP A 44 0.27 -6.34 -16.06
C ASP A 44 -0.21 -5.11 -15.28
N LEU A 45 0.47 -4.81 -14.17
CA LEU A 45 0.18 -3.64 -13.36
C LEU A 45 0.79 -2.36 -13.92
N SER A 46 1.74 -2.47 -14.84
CA SER A 46 2.59 -1.34 -15.25
C SER A 46 1.95 -0.46 -16.32
N SER A 47 1.01 -1.01 -17.08
CA SER A 47 0.18 -0.31 -18.06
C SER A 47 -1.09 0.30 -17.45
N GLU A 48 -1.47 -0.14 -16.25
CA GLU A 48 -2.71 0.28 -15.58
C GLU A 48 -2.56 1.62 -14.86
N THR A 49 -3.36 2.61 -15.27
CA THR A 49 -3.30 3.97 -14.71
C THR A 49 -3.94 4.07 -13.33
N SER A 50 -4.92 3.23 -13.00
CA SER A 50 -5.68 3.25 -11.74
C SER A 50 -5.19 2.26 -10.68
N VAL A 51 -4.00 1.66 -10.86
CA VAL A 51 -3.44 0.70 -9.90
C VAL A 51 -2.47 1.37 -8.92
N VAL A 52 -2.56 0.94 -7.65
CA VAL A 52 -1.59 1.22 -6.58
C VAL A 52 -1.11 -0.07 -5.96
N GLY A 53 0.14 -0.11 -5.51
CA GLY A 53 0.69 -1.22 -4.73
C GLY A 53 0.86 -0.82 -3.27
N VAL A 54 0.22 -1.55 -2.36
CA VAL A 54 0.44 -1.38 -0.91
C VAL A 54 1.59 -2.28 -0.48
N HIS A 55 2.77 -1.68 -0.27
CA HIS A 55 3.96 -2.42 0.17
C HIS A 55 3.94 -2.57 1.69
N LEU A 56 3.88 -3.81 2.17
CA LEU A 56 3.77 -4.13 3.59
C LEU A 56 5.15 -4.18 4.25
N LEU A 57 5.26 -3.61 5.44
CA LEU A 57 6.51 -3.54 6.19
C LEU A 57 6.96 -4.91 6.73
N LYS A 58 6.03 -5.69 7.28
CA LYS A 58 6.36 -6.94 8.00
C LYS A 58 6.73 -8.09 7.06
N SER A 59 5.99 -8.25 5.96
CA SER A 59 6.20 -9.37 5.03
C SER A 59 7.00 -8.99 3.78
N GLU A 60 7.33 -7.70 3.63
CA GLU A 60 7.93 -7.10 2.43
C GLU A 60 7.15 -7.36 1.13
N SER A 61 5.94 -7.93 1.22
CA SER A 61 5.07 -8.24 0.09
C SER A 61 4.28 -7.01 -0.35
N CYS A 62 3.84 -7.00 -1.59
CA CYS A 62 2.98 -5.95 -2.14
C CYS A 62 1.58 -6.50 -2.41
N ILE A 63 0.55 -5.73 -2.02
CA ILE A 63 -0.83 -5.99 -2.42
C ILE A 63 -1.21 -4.95 -3.49
N PRO A 64 -1.30 -5.33 -4.77
CA PRO A 64 -1.82 -4.45 -5.80
C PRO A 64 -3.35 -4.29 -5.65
N ILE A 65 -3.81 -3.05 -5.74
CA ILE A 65 -5.21 -2.67 -5.67
C ILE A 65 -5.53 -1.85 -6.91
N LYS A 66 -6.50 -2.34 -7.70
CA LYS A 66 -7.08 -1.58 -8.82
C LYS A 66 -8.21 -0.72 -8.29
N LEU A 67 -8.11 0.58 -8.52
CA LEU A 67 -9.12 1.57 -8.19
C LEU A 67 -10.01 1.81 -9.42
N ALA A 68 -11.16 2.44 -9.20
CA ALA A 68 -12.14 2.71 -10.25
C ALA A 68 -11.61 3.66 -11.32
N SER A 69 -10.76 4.62 -10.94
CA SER A 69 -10.18 5.60 -11.86
C SER A 69 -8.78 6.09 -11.46
N ALA A 70 -8.10 6.76 -12.39
CA ALA A 70 -6.82 7.42 -12.13
C ALA A 70 -6.95 8.58 -11.12
N ASP A 71 -8.10 9.27 -11.12
CA ASP A 71 -8.41 10.30 -10.10
C ASP A 71 -8.55 9.69 -8.71
N GLU A 72 -9.23 8.55 -8.60
CA GLU A 72 -9.36 7.84 -7.32
C GLU A 72 -7.99 7.39 -6.81
N LYS A 73 -7.10 6.92 -7.69
CA LYS A 73 -5.69 6.65 -7.35
C LYS A 73 -4.98 7.87 -6.79
N THR A 74 -5.15 9.02 -7.44
CA THR A 74 -4.49 10.26 -7.01
C THR A 74 -5.01 10.69 -5.64
N ASN A 75 -6.33 10.64 -5.44
CA ASN A 75 -6.98 10.93 -4.16
C ASN A 75 -6.55 9.96 -3.06
N PHE A 76 -6.46 8.67 -3.36
CA PHE A 76 -5.98 7.66 -2.43
C PHE A 76 -4.56 7.97 -1.97
N ILE A 77 -3.63 8.23 -2.90
CA ILE A 77 -2.23 8.54 -2.56
C ILE A 77 -2.15 9.82 -1.71
N ALA A 78 -2.93 10.85 -2.05
CA ALA A 78 -2.99 12.09 -1.28
C ALA A 78 -3.50 11.84 0.14
N ALA A 79 -4.61 11.11 0.29
CA ALA A 79 -5.17 10.76 1.60
C ALA A 79 -4.17 9.97 2.45
N MET A 80 -3.55 8.92 1.89
CA MET A 80 -2.55 8.12 2.60
C MET A 80 -1.38 8.99 3.12
N LYS A 81 -0.90 9.95 2.32
CA LYS A 81 0.14 10.90 2.76
C LYS A 81 -0.33 11.80 3.90
N THR A 82 -1.57 12.33 3.83
CA THR A 82 -2.16 13.14 4.90
C THR A 82 -2.21 12.40 6.23
N PHE A 83 -2.46 11.08 6.19
CA PHE A 83 -2.49 10.24 7.39
C PHE A 83 -1.13 9.62 7.76
N GLY A 84 -0.03 10.12 7.18
CA GLY A 84 1.33 9.69 7.56
C GLY A 84 1.78 8.37 6.93
N VAL A 85 1.21 7.98 5.78
CA VAL A 85 1.64 6.82 5.00
C VAL A 85 2.32 7.24 3.69
N PRO A 86 3.54 6.77 3.39
CA PRO A 86 4.38 5.96 4.27
C PRO A 86 4.90 6.73 5.48
N PRO A 87 5.23 6.04 6.58
CA PRO A 87 5.77 6.69 7.77
C PRO A 87 7.08 7.42 7.46
N PRO A 88 7.37 8.53 8.14
CA PRO A 88 8.59 9.29 7.92
C PRO A 88 9.84 8.42 8.14
N ARG A 89 10.92 8.72 7.38
CA ARG A 89 12.15 7.91 7.31
C ARG A 89 12.79 7.57 8.67
N SER A 90 12.53 8.37 9.72
CA SER A 90 13.01 8.15 11.08
C SER A 90 12.45 6.88 11.73
N GLU A 91 11.23 6.46 11.39
CA GLU A 91 10.60 5.26 11.94
C GLU A 91 10.93 3.98 11.16
N GLN A 92 11.18 4.09 9.85
CA GLN A 92 11.54 2.96 9.00
C GLN A 92 12.85 2.26 9.41
N ARG A 93 13.79 2.98 10.06
CA ARG A 93 15.09 2.42 10.49
C ARG A 93 15.01 1.57 11.77
N LYS A 94 13.95 1.68 12.57
CA LYS A 94 13.86 0.95 13.86
C LYS A 94 13.51 -0.53 13.68
N SER A 95 12.87 -0.91 12.58
CA SER A 95 12.42 -2.29 12.34
C SER A 95 13.42 -3.15 11.53
N SER A 96 14.55 -2.58 11.09
CA SER A 96 15.51 -3.25 10.19
C SER A 96 16.71 -3.90 10.92
N ARG A 97 16.68 -4.07 12.25
CA ARG A 97 17.77 -4.80 12.93
C ARG A 97 17.63 -6.30 12.66
N PRO A 98 18.63 -6.97 12.07
CA PRO A 98 18.68 -8.42 12.09
C PRO A 98 18.84 -8.85 13.55
N ARG A 99 18.04 -9.82 14.00
CA ARG A 99 18.40 -10.60 15.18
C ARG A 99 19.63 -11.42 14.79
N VAL A 100 20.77 -11.09 15.39
CA VAL A 100 21.99 -11.90 15.38
C VAL A 100 21.72 -13.15 16.22
#